data_AF-A0A830FND2-F1
#
_entry.id   AF-A0A830FND2-F1
#
_cell.length_a   1.000
_cell.length_b   1.000
_cell.length_c   1.000
_cell.angle_alpha   90.00
_cell.angle_beta   90.00
_cell.angle_gamma   90.00
#
_symmetry.space_group_name_H-M   'P 1'
#
loop_
_entity.id
_entity.type
_entity.pdbx_description
1 polymer ?
#
loop_
_entity_poly.entity_id
_entity_poly.type
_entity_poly.pdbx_seq_one_letter_code
_entity_poly.pdbx_strand_id
1 'polypeptide(L)'
;MTTIPDVGLEARGDLVRNAVAYVALGTGQNEATDATALASPAYGAAASNANVELVETTDTGGFEVVIRVKGGTEVAGGTAISEMAVYDGDPEAGGTLLTIDEFEPVTVEAGHTEEFTIPHDPSR
;
A
#
# COMPACT_ATOMS: atom_id res chain seq x y z
N MET A 1 32.09 -1.35 -11.32
CA MET A 1 30.97 -0.60 -10.73
C MET A 1 30.03 -0.27 -11.88
N THR A 2 28.98 -1.07 -12.08
CA THR A 2 27.98 -0.84 -13.13
C THR A 2 26.92 0.08 -12.54
N THR A 3 26.94 1.35 -12.92
CA THR A 3 25.85 2.28 -12.63
C THR A 3 24.63 1.78 -13.39
N ILE A 4 23.56 1.43 -12.69
CA ILE A 4 22.27 1.15 -13.34
C ILE A 4 21.88 2.46 -14.04
N PRO A 5 21.70 2.49 -15.38
CA PRO A 5 21.19 3.67 -16.06
C PRO A 5 19.81 4.02 -15.49
N ASP A 6 19.46 5.29 -15.35
CA ASP A 6 18.19 5.73 -14.74
C ASP A 6 16.95 5.06 -15.37
N VAL A 7 17.01 4.76 -16.67
CA VAL A 7 16.00 3.97 -17.43
C VAL A 7 15.75 2.57 -16.83
N GLY A 8 16.76 1.96 -16.22
CA GLY A 8 16.65 0.66 -15.56
C GLY A 8 15.96 0.73 -14.20
N LEU A 9 15.99 1.87 -13.51
CA LEU A 9 15.24 2.09 -12.27
C LEU A 9 13.78 2.42 -12.57
N GLU A 10 13.53 3.28 -13.56
CA GLU A 10 12.19 3.58 -14.08
C GLU A 10 11.46 2.29 -14.48
N ALA A 11 12.08 1.43 -15.29
CA ALA A 11 11.47 0.16 -15.71
C ALA A 11 11.18 -0.81 -14.55
N ARG A 12 11.96 -0.76 -13.47
CA ARG A 12 11.69 -1.56 -12.25
C ARG A 12 10.51 -0.99 -11.47
N GLY A 13 10.50 0.33 -11.28
CA GLY A 13 9.38 1.05 -10.66
C GLY A 13 8.07 0.78 -11.39
N ASP A 14 8.08 0.89 -12.72
CA ASP A 14 6.94 0.58 -13.57
C ASP A 14 6.49 -0.87 -13.45
N LEU A 15 7.43 -1.82 -13.38
CA LEU A 15 7.10 -3.23 -13.24
C LEU A 15 6.35 -3.48 -11.92
N VAL A 16 6.85 -2.93 -10.81
CA VAL A 16 6.20 -3.08 -9.50
C VAL A 16 4.87 -2.34 -9.47
N ARG A 17 4.82 -1.09 -9.96
CA ARG A 17 3.59 -0.30 -10.06
C ARG A 17 2.50 -1.03 -10.83
N ASN A 18 2.84 -1.63 -11.98
CA ASN A 18 1.89 -2.38 -12.79
C ASN A 18 1.49 -3.73 -12.18
N ALA A 19 2.29 -4.26 -11.25
CA ALA A 19 1.93 -5.45 -10.49
C ALA A 19 0.92 -5.13 -9.37
N VAL A 20 0.85 -3.89 -8.87
CA VAL A 20 -0.08 -3.52 -7.80
C VAL A 20 -1.53 -3.76 -8.22
N ALA A 21 -2.17 -4.75 -7.60
CA ALA A 21 -3.55 -5.12 -7.89
C ALA A 21 -4.48 -4.92 -6.69
N TYR A 22 -3.95 -4.93 -5.46
CA TYR A 22 -4.74 -4.80 -4.25
C TYR A 22 -3.98 -4.06 -3.15
N VAL A 23 -4.70 -3.28 -2.36
CA VAL A 23 -4.16 -2.49 -1.26
C VAL A 23 -5.01 -2.73 -0.02
N ALA A 24 -4.37 -2.96 1.13
CA ALA A 24 -5.04 -3.27 2.38
C ALA A 24 -4.51 -2.41 3.53
N LEU A 25 -5.39 -2.18 4.51
CA LEU A 25 -5.11 -1.50 5.77
C LEU A 25 -5.37 -2.47 6.92
N GLY A 26 -4.60 -2.33 8.00
CA GLY A 26 -4.75 -3.15 9.19
C GLY A 26 -4.50 -2.42 10.50
N THR A 27 -4.82 -3.10 11.59
CA THR A 27 -4.69 -2.61 12.98
C THR A 27 -3.58 -3.33 13.75
N GLY A 28 -2.84 -4.20 13.07
CA GLY A 28 -1.75 -4.96 13.64
C GLY A 28 -0.39 -4.33 13.36
N GLN A 29 0.64 -5.15 13.60
CA GLN A 29 2.04 -4.87 13.33
C GLN A 29 2.63 -6.18 12.76
N ASN A 30 3.06 -6.16 11.49
CA ASN A 30 3.73 -7.26 10.82
C ASN A 30 4.76 -6.84 9.75
N GLU A 31 5.43 -5.69 9.91
CA GLU A 31 6.52 -5.26 9.02
C GLU A 31 7.78 -6.11 9.28
N ALA A 32 7.78 -7.30 8.70
CA ALA A 32 8.88 -8.26 8.77
C ALA A 32 9.28 -8.75 7.38
N THR A 33 10.54 -9.15 7.21
CA THR A 33 11.08 -9.61 5.91
C THR A 33 10.40 -10.89 5.41
N ASP A 34 9.84 -11.70 6.30
CA ASP A 34 9.11 -12.93 6.00
C ASP A 34 7.58 -12.78 6.09
N ALA A 35 7.09 -11.54 6.26
CA ALA A 35 5.67 -11.26 6.25
C ALA A 35 5.07 -11.63 4.89
N THR A 36 3.88 -12.25 4.94
CA THR A 36 3.11 -12.59 3.74
C THR A 36 1.75 -11.91 3.69
N ALA A 37 1.36 -11.21 4.77
CA ALA A 37 0.10 -10.50 4.93
C ALA A 37 0.18 -9.50 6.10
N LEU A 38 -0.85 -8.65 6.23
CA LEU A 38 -1.07 -7.83 7.44
C LEU A 38 -1.34 -8.70 8.67
N ALA A 39 -0.97 -8.22 9.86
CA ALA A 39 -1.27 -8.92 11.11
C ALA A 39 -2.77 -8.93 11.43
N SER A 40 -3.47 -7.82 11.16
CA SER A 40 -4.91 -7.72 11.38
C SER A 40 -5.57 -6.85 10.30
N PRO A 41 -6.01 -7.44 9.17
CA PRO A 41 -6.68 -6.70 8.10
C PRO A 41 -7.99 -6.07 8.59
N ALA A 42 -8.20 -4.79 8.25
CA ALA A 42 -9.40 -4.03 8.58
C ALA A 42 -10.18 -3.61 7.33
N TYR A 43 -9.48 -3.27 6.26
CA TYR A 43 -10.07 -2.88 4.99
C TYR A 43 -9.13 -3.21 3.84
N GLY A 44 -9.68 -3.47 2.66
CA GLY A 44 -8.89 -3.63 1.46
C GLY A 44 -9.69 -3.33 0.20
N ALA A 45 -8.97 -2.92 -0.84
CA ALA A 45 -9.55 -2.53 -2.10
C ALA A 45 -8.62 -2.89 -3.27
N ALA A 46 -9.23 -3.29 -4.39
CA ALA A 46 -8.49 -3.44 -5.64
C ALA A 46 -7.88 -2.09 -6.07
N ALA A 47 -6.75 -2.12 -6.76
CA ALA A 47 -6.10 -0.92 -7.31
C ALA A 47 -6.97 -0.17 -8.33
N SER A 48 -8.00 -0.83 -8.89
CA SER A 48 -9.00 -0.21 -9.77
C SER A 48 -10.14 0.51 -9.02
N ASN A 49 -10.18 0.42 -7.69
CA ASN A 49 -11.16 1.11 -6.86
C ASN A 49 -10.86 2.63 -6.84
N ALA A 50 -11.91 3.45 -6.84
CA ALA A 50 -11.79 4.92 -6.76
C ALA A 50 -11.12 5.43 -5.48
N ASN A 51 -11.06 4.61 -4.43
CA ASN A 51 -10.40 4.91 -3.18
C ASN A 51 -8.87 4.70 -3.24
N VAL A 52 -8.36 4.06 -4.29
CA VAL A 52 -6.93 3.77 -4.46
C VAL A 52 -6.34 4.62 -5.58
N GLU A 53 -5.16 5.17 -5.35
CA GLU A 53 -4.41 5.95 -6.32
C GLU A 53 -2.94 5.54 -6.31
N LEU A 54 -2.34 5.39 -7.50
CA LEU A 54 -0.92 5.14 -7.70
C LEU A 54 -0.30 6.40 -8.29
N VAL A 55 0.49 7.11 -7.50
CA VAL A 55 1.07 8.40 -7.86
C VAL A 55 2.54 8.21 -8.20
N GLU A 56 2.94 8.49 -9.44
CA GLU A 56 4.36 8.51 -9.79
C GLU A 56 5.03 9.76 -9.19
N THR A 57 6.12 9.56 -8.43
CA THR A 57 6.75 10.63 -7.66
C THR A 57 8.12 11.04 -8.18
N THR A 58 8.77 10.19 -9.00
CA THR A 58 10.12 10.47 -9.51
C THR A 58 10.32 9.92 -10.92
N ASP A 59 11.20 10.59 -11.68
CA ASP A 59 11.67 10.13 -13.00
C ASP A 59 12.49 8.82 -12.93
N THR A 60 12.72 8.29 -11.73
CA THR A 60 13.45 7.03 -11.47
C THR A 60 12.52 5.87 -11.12
N GLY A 61 11.20 5.98 -11.35
CA GLY A 61 10.23 4.93 -11.10
C GLY A 61 9.75 4.82 -9.66
N GLY A 62 10.07 5.79 -8.81
CA GLY A 62 9.45 5.93 -7.49
C GLY A 62 7.96 6.26 -7.63
N PHE A 63 7.13 5.62 -6.82
CA PHE A 63 5.70 5.89 -6.78
C PHE A 63 5.16 5.77 -5.36
N GLU A 64 4.03 6.39 -5.10
CA GLU A 64 3.28 6.29 -3.85
C GLU A 64 1.98 5.53 -4.10
N VAL A 65 1.66 4.62 -3.20
CA VAL A 65 0.36 3.98 -3.14
C VAL A 65 -0.47 4.70 -2.10
N VAL A 66 -1.58 5.28 -2.52
CA VAL A 66 -2.50 6.01 -1.66
C VAL A 66 -3.82 5.24 -1.57
N ILE A 67 -4.36 5.09 -0.35
CA ILE A 67 -5.70 4.57 -0.13
C ILE A 67 -6.48 5.52 0.79
N ARG A 68 -7.70 5.86 0.38
CA ARG A 68 -8.61 6.75 1.11
C ARG A 68 -9.79 5.95 1.63
N VAL A 69 -10.03 6.03 2.93
CA VAL A 69 -11.14 5.32 3.58
C VAL A 69 -12.02 6.30 4.31
N LYS A 70 -13.34 6.04 4.34
CA LYS A 70 -14.26 6.84 5.14
C LYS A 70 -14.75 6.07 6.35
N GLY A 71 -14.60 6.69 7.52
CA GLY A 71 -15.06 6.14 8.77
C GLY A 71 -16.58 6.00 8.83
N GLY A 72 -17.04 4.84 9.27
CA GLY A 72 -18.45 4.45 9.31
C GLY A 72 -18.99 3.81 8.02
N THR A 73 -18.23 3.80 6.93
CA THR A 73 -18.62 3.16 5.66
C THR A 73 -17.64 2.07 5.21
N GLU A 74 -16.38 2.42 4.95
CA GLU A 74 -15.34 1.46 4.57
C GLU A 74 -14.73 0.80 5.81
N VAL A 75 -14.46 1.61 6.83
CA VAL A 75 -13.85 1.20 8.10
C VAL A 75 -14.76 1.65 9.23
N ALA A 76 -14.94 0.85 10.28
CA ALA A 76 -15.72 1.28 11.43
C ALA A 76 -15.10 2.54 12.08
N GLY A 77 -15.92 3.53 12.42
CA GLY A 77 -15.42 4.73 13.11
C GLY A 77 -14.80 4.36 14.47
N GLY A 78 -13.67 4.97 14.80
CA GLY A 78 -12.86 4.66 16.00
C GLY A 78 -11.83 3.54 15.78
N THR A 79 -11.74 2.96 14.58
CA THR A 79 -10.68 1.99 14.26
C THR A 79 -9.34 2.70 14.15
N ALA A 80 -8.33 2.22 14.88
CA ALA A 80 -6.96 2.71 14.78
C ALA A 80 -6.17 1.86 13.77
N ILE A 81 -5.89 2.43 12.60
CA ILE A 81 -5.12 1.79 11.54
C ILE A 81 -3.63 2.06 11.78
N SER A 82 -2.78 1.04 11.68
CA SER A 82 -1.35 1.10 12.01
C SER A 82 -0.43 0.40 11.01
N GLU A 83 -1.01 -0.26 10.00
CA GLU A 83 -0.26 -0.96 8.97
C GLU A 83 -1.00 -0.84 7.63
N MET A 84 -0.24 -0.83 6.53
CA MET A 84 -0.75 -0.85 5.17
C MET A 84 0.07 -1.83 4.34
N ALA A 85 -0.57 -2.52 3.40
CA ALA A 85 0.07 -3.50 2.54
C ALA A 85 -0.41 -3.40 1.10
N VAL A 86 0.47 -3.77 0.18
CA VAL A 86 0.24 -3.78 -1.27
C VAL A 86 0.50 -5.19 -1.78
N TYR A 87 -0.38 -5.68 -2.65
CA TYR A 87 -0.34 -7.04 -3.18
C TYR A 87 -0.46 -7.07 -4.71
N ASP A 88 0.07 -8.13 -5.32
CA ASP A 88 -0.06 -8.40 -6.76
C ASP A 88 -1.38 -9.09 -7.17
N GLY A 89 -2.26 -9.30 -6.19
CA GLY A 89 -3.58 -9.87 -6.33
C GLY A 89 -4.37 -9.71 -5.03
N ASP A 90 -5.63 -10.15 -5.02
CA ASP A 90 -6.39 -10.20 -3.77
C ASP A 90 -5.76 -11.24 -2.81
N PRO A 91 -5.34 -10.85 -1.60
CA PRO A 91 -4.71 -11.78 -0.65
C PRO A 91 -5.61 -12.96 -0.26
N GLU A 92 -6.94 -12.78 -0.26
CA GLU A 92 -7.88 -13.89 0.00
C GLU A 92 -8.00 -14.86 -1.18
N ALA A 93 -7.61 -14.41 -2.38
CA ALA A 93 -7.55 -15.22 -3.60
C ALA A 93 -6.13 -15.75 -3.91
N GLY A 94 -5.18 -15.56 -2.99
CA GLY A 94 -3.79 -16.03 -3.15
C GLY A 94 -2.82 -15.00 -3.73
N GLY A 95 -3.16 -13.71 -3.68
CA GLY A 95 -2.25 -12.61 -4.00
C GLY A 95 -1.01 -12.60 -3.08
N THR A 96 0.11 -12.16 -3.64
CA THR A 96 1.40 -12.09 -2.97
C THR A 96 1.63 -10.70 -2.40
N LEU A 97 2.13 -10.61 -1.17
CA LEU A 97 2.57 -9.35 -0.58
C LEU A 97 3.77 -8.78 -1.35
N LEU A 98 3.62 -7.56 -1.84
CA LEU A 98 4.69 -6.81 -2.51
C LEU A 98 5.45 -5.92 -1.52
N THR A 99 4.71 -5.20 -0.68
CA THR A 99 5.26 -4.36 0.39
C THR A 99 4.27 -4.23 1.53
N ILE A 100 4.79 -4.06 2.73
CA ILE A 100 4.06 -3.71 3.94
C ILE A 100 4.80 -2.56 4.62
N ASP A 101 4.06 -1.67 5.25
CA ASP A 101 4.61 -0.56 6.02
C ASP A 101 3.80 -0.39 7.30
N GLU A 102 4.50 -0.09 8.40
CA GLU A 102 3.92 0.23 9.69
C GLU A 102 4.09 1.71 10.03
N PHE A 103 3.11 2.27 10.72
CA PHE A 103 3.14 3.67 11.12
C PHE A 103 2.44 3.90 12.46
N GLU A 104 2.61 5.10 13.03
CA GLU A 104 1.91 5.49 14.25
C GLU A 104 0.38 5.39 14.04
N PRO A 105 -0.37 4.74 14.95
CA PRO A 105 -1.78 4.47 14.71
C PRO A 105 -2.61 5.74 14.42
N VAL A 106 -3.30 5.73 13.28
CA VAL A 106 -4.23 6.79 12.88
C VAL A 106 -5.65 6.32 13.09
N THR A 107 -6.41 7.06 13.89
CA THR A 107 -7.82 6.73 14.15
C THR A 107 -8.69 7.24 13.02
N VAL A 108 -9.46 6.34 12.40
CA VAL A 108 -10.48 6.66 11.41
C VAL A 108 -11.72 7.19 12.12
N GLU A 109 -12.07 8.46 11.93
CA GLU A 109 -13.20 9.10 12.59
C GLU A 109 -14.50 8.89 11.80
N ALA A 110 -15.61 8.64 12.50
CA ALA A 110 -16.89 8.41 11.84
C ALA A 110 -17.32 9.64 11.02
N GLY A 111 -17.56 9.44 9.72
CA GLY A 111 -17.97 10.49 8.77
C GLY A 111 -16.81 11.24 8.12
N HIS A 112 -15.58 11.02 8.56
CA HIS A 112 -14.36 11.61 7.99
C HIS A 112 -13.71 10.67 6.98
N THR A 113 -12.90 11.25 6.09
CA THR A 113 -12.08 10.49 5.15
C THR A 113 -10.63 10.67 5.52
N GLU A 114 -9.96 9.55 5.75
CA GLU A 114 -8.56 9.45 6.09
C GLU A 114 -7.77 8.91 4.89
N GLU A 115 -6.57 9.42 4.71
CA GLU A 115 -5.65 9.03 3.63
C GLU A 115 -4.43 8.32 4.24
N PHE A 116 -4.05 7.19 3.64
CA PHE A 116 -2.88 6.41 4.01
C PHE A 116 -2.00 6.23 2.79
N THR A 117 -0.69 6.32 2.98
CA THR A 117 0.27 6.33 1.87
C THR A 117 1.48 5.44 2.19
N ILE A 118 1.88 4.61 1.22
CA ILE A 118 3.18 3.92 1.23
C ILE A 118 4.03 4.44 0.07
N PRO A 119 5.23 4.98 0.34
CA PRO A 119 6.20 5.26 -0.71
C PRO A 119 6.92 3.98 -1.15
N HIS A 120 7.04 3.78 -2.46
CA HIS A 120 7.90 2.78 -3.07
C HIS A 120 9.10 3.45 -3.74
N ASP A 121 10.30 3.06 -3.31
CA ASP A 121 11.57 3.51 -3.90
C ASP A 121 12.27 2.32 -4.57
N PRO A 122 12.37 2.30 -5.91
CA PRO A 122 12.99 1.19 -6.65
C PRO A 122 14.51 1.09 -6.48
N SER A 123 15.14 2.02 -5.74
CA SER A 123 16.56 2.00 -5.41
C SER A 123 16.91 1.25 -4.11
N ARG A 124 15.91 0.95 -3.27
CA ARG A 124 16.07 0.12 -2.06
C ARG A 124 16.03 -1.38 -2.39
#